data_AF-A0A6A6VPW4-F1
#
_entry.id   AF-A0A6A6VPW4-F1
#
_cell.length_a   1.000
_cell.length_b   1.000
_cell.length_c   1.000
_cell.angle_alpha   90.00
_cell.angle_beta   90.00
_cell.angle_gamma   90.00
#
_symmetry.space_group_name_H-M   'P 1'
#
loop_
_entity.id
_entity.type
_entity.pdbx_description
1 polymer ?
#
loop_
_entity_poly.entity_id
_entity_poly.type
_entity_poly.pdbx_seq_one_letter_code
_entity_poly.pdbx_strand_id
1 'polypeptide(L)'
;MPTEEIPTLETQLQRVDRILVLMQRSHGHMDDLRAYIERQDALSRDLYLWDTYPHYRRLTRSARILNEAVQDLREALNANGRINIPARVASTFVRFAAGKSISVSESALFVISTMNRKALTCFEEVDLSTMSAENKDIAKARIVQELNKINRNTTMLTDSTFTALDLLVAALYGLPAAEHLPQNEPLPRGTEVAKARRARNLGMPQAFLWIVLVVALATGVTYHNALLQEQKEQMTRMTQLRETVKLQGEMLREVMEGLQNLQRESESNMTTLTANFDKSNSHFTELHMADENLGHRLDTLWEALGPPNEDGTYFKTPKGEAEEDSEIADLPKLRDKLAAQRERFRKEIVDLRRYVNLMDLRLTKKVERLERKRF
;
A
#
# COMPACT_ATOMS: atom_id res chain seq x y z
N MET A 1 -16.92 46.63 -10.38
CA MET A 1 -15.97 45.65 -10.93
C MET A 1 -15.04 45.25 -9.78
N PRO A 2 -15.20 44.08 -9.17
CA PRO A 2 -14.22 43.59 -8.20
C PRO A 2 -12.90 43.37 -8.92
N THR A 3 -11.84 44.03 -8.48
CA THR A 3 -10.47 43.76 -8.92
C THR A 3 -10.06 42.42 -8.34
N GLU A 4 -9.91 41.39 -9.17
CA GLU A 4 -9.28 40.14 -8.77
C GLU A 4 -7.84 40.43 -8.36
N GLU A 5 -7.55 40.34 -7.07
CA GLU A 5 -6.18 40.44 -6.56
C GLU A 5 -5.39 39.24 -7.09
N ILE A 6 -4.40 39.51 -7.95
CA ILE A 6 -3.46 38.50 -8.43
C ILE A 6 -2.72 37.96 -7.20
N PRO A 7 -2.82 36.65 -6.89
CA PRO A 7 -2.20 36.11 -5.69
C PRO A 7 -0.69 36.28 -5.76
N THR A 8 -0.13 36.78 -4.66
CA THR A 8 1.30 37.05 -4.55
C THR A 8 2.10 35.74 -4.56
N LEU A 9 3.34 35.80 -5.06
CA LEU A 9 4.29 34.68 -5.01
C LEU A 9 4.45 34.12 -3.59
N GLU A 10 4.40 35.00 -2.59
CA GLU A 10 4.44 34.65 -1.17
C GLU A 10 3.28 33.71 -0.78
N THR A 11 2.06 34.00 -1.24
CA THR A 11 0.88 33.16 -0.97
C THR A 11 1.05 31.77 -1.58
N GLN A 12 1.65 31.67 -2.78
CA GLN A 12 1.90 30.38 -3.43
C GLN A 12 2.98 29.57 -2.67
N LEU A 13 4.05 30.23 -2.22
CA LEU A 13 5.09 29.61 -1.40
C LEU A 13 4.56 29.10 -0.06
N GLN A 14 3.69 29.87 0.61
CA GLN A 14 3.04 29.44 1.84
C GLN A 14 2.21 28.15 1.65
N ARG A 15 1.55 27.98 0.50
CA ARG A 15 0.82 26.74 0.17
C ARG A 15 1.76 25.55 -0.02
N VAL A 16 2.89 25.75 -0.69
CA VAL A 16 3.94 24.72 -0.84
C VAL A 16 4.48 24.32 0.53
N ASP A 17 4.88 25.28 1.36
CA ASP A 17 5.42 25.02 2.70
C ASP A 17 4.40 24.29 3.59
N ARG A 18 3.12 24.66 3.51
CA ARG A 18 2.05 23.97 4.22
C ARG A 18 1.97 22.49 3.85
N ILE A 19 2.08 22.14 2.57
CA ILE A 19 2.10 20.74 2.13
C ILE A 19 3.33 20.01 2.71
N LEU A 20 4.52 20.62 2.63
CA LEU A 20 5.75 20.01 3.15
C LEU A 20 5.66 19.72 4.66
N VAL A 21 5.12 20.65 5.44
CA VAL A 21 4.86 20.48 6.88
C VAL A 21 3.88 19.34 7.14
N LEU A 22 2.81 19.24 6.35
CA LEU A 22 1.82 18.16 6.47
C LEU A 22 2.38 16.79 6.07
N MET A 23 3.27 16.73 5.08
CA MET A 23 4.00 15.51 4.73
C MET A 23 4.93 15.06 5.87
N GLN A 24 5.69 15.99 6.46
CA GLN A 24 6.53 15.72 7.64
C GLN A 24 5.69 15.22 8.83
N ARG A 25 4.51 15.80 9.05
CA ARG A 25 3.59 15.35 10.11
C ARG A 25 3.03 13.95 9.83
N SER A 26 2.69 13.67 8.58
CA SER A 26 2.21 12.35 8.14
C SER A 26 3.29 11.29 8.34
N HIS A 27 4.55 11.61 8.04
CA HIS A 27 5.71 10.79 8.37
C HIS A 27 5.80 10.47 9.87
N GLY A 28 5.74 11.48 10.74
CA GLY A 28 5.79 11.25 12.20
C GLY A 28 4.65 10.34 12.70
N HIS A 29 3.45 10.46 12.15
CA HIS A 29 2.35 9.55 12.50
C HIS A 29 2.55 8.11 12.01
N MET A 30 3.23 7.92 10.88
CA MET A 30 3.59 6.60 10.38
C MET A 30 4.69 5.96 11.23
N ASP A 31 5.67 6.75 11.67
CA ASP A 31 6.71 6.29 12.60
C ASP A 31 6.14 5.90 13.96
N ASP A 32 5.16 6.65 14.48
CA ASP A 32 4.43 6.29 15.70
C ASP A 32 3.75 4.91 15.57
N LEU A 33 3.14 4.64 14.40
CA LEU A 33 2.52 3.35 14.10
C LEU A 33 3.57 2.23 14.00
N ARG A 34 4.68 2.49 13.30
CA ARG A 34 5.81 1.55 13.20
C ARG A 34 6.35 1.17 14.58
N ALA A 35 6.65 2.16 15.43
CA ALA A 35 7.13 1.95 16.79
C ALA A 35 6.11 1.22 17.67
N TYR A 36 4.81 1.43 17.43
CA TYR A 36 3.77 0.65 18.07
C TYR A 36 3.85 -0.84 17.68
N ILE A 37 3.94 -1.15 16.39
CA ILE A 37 4.04 -2.53 15.90
C ILE A 37 5.32 -3.21 16.38
N GLU A 38 6.47 -2.53 16.33
CA GLU A 38 7.75 -3.04 16.84
C GLU A 38 7.66 -3.40 18.33
N ARG A 39 7.04 -2.54 19.16
CA ARG A 39 6.85 -2.83 20.59
C ARG A 39 5.94 -4.01 20.83
N GLN A 40 4.84 -4.14 20.09
CA GLN A 40 3.92 -5.28 20.26
C GLN A 40 4.56 -6.59 19.77
N ASP A 41 5.32 -6.56 18.67
CA ASP A 41 6.06 -7.71 18.16
C ASP A 41 7.13 -8.18 19.15
N ALA A 42 7.89 -7.25 19.73
CA ALA A 42 8.93 -7.55 20.73
C ALA A 42 8.40 -8.25 21.99
N LEU A 43 7.14 -8.00 22.37
CA LEU A 43 6.50 -8.68 23.51
C LEU A 43 6.11 -10.13 23.21
N SER A 44 6.25 -10.60 21.95
CA SER A 44 5.92 -11.95 21.50
C SER A 44 4.51 -12.41 21.91
N ARG A 45 3.57 -11.45 21.97
CA ARG A 45 2.15 -11.73 22.23
C ARG A 45 1.45 -12.09 20.93
N ASP A 46 0.46 -12.96 21.03
CA ASP A 46 -0.42 -13.27 19.90
C ASP A 46 -1.19 -12.02 19.47
N LEU A 47 -1.42 -11.88 18.17
CA LEU A 47 -2.02 -10.70 17.55
C LEU A 47 -3.43 -10.38 18.08
N TYR A 48 -4.23 -11.38 18.45
CA TYR A 48 -5.55 -11.16 19.03
C TYR A 48 -5.50 -10.60 20.47
N LEU A 49 -4.33 -10.66 21.12
CA LEU A 49 -4.05 -10.08 22.44
C LEU A 49 -3.39 -8.70 22.35
N TRP A 50 -3.03 -8.23 21.16
CA TRP A 50 -2.48 -6.90 21.00
C TRP A 50 -3.52 -5.85 21.40
N ASP A 51 -3.02 -4.78 22.01
CA ASP A 51 -3.84 -3.60 22.27
C ASP A 51 -4.35 -3.02 20.95
N THR A 52 -5.40 -2.20 20.97
CA THR A 52 -5.77 -1.46 19.76
C THR A 52 -4.89 -0.23 19.65
N TYR A 53 -4.29 0.02 18.49
CA TYR A 53 -3.51 1.25 18.28
C TYR A 53 -4.42 2.49 18.49
N PRO A 54 -4.14 3.34 19.50
CA PRO A 54 -5.08 4.39 19.91
C PRO A 54 -5.13 5.57 18.92
N HIS A 55 -4.21 5.64 17.95
CA HIS A 55 -4.00 6.82 17.13
C HIS A 55 -4.37 6.65 15.65
N TYR A 56 -5.15 5.65 15.27
CA TYR A 56 -5.67 5.51 13.90
C TYR A 56 -6.36 6.79 13.40
N ARG A 57 -7.13 7.48 14.26
CA ARG A 57 -7.79 8.75 13.90
C ARG A 57 -6.80 9.84 13.49
N ARG A 58 -5.58 9.84 14.03
CA ARG A 58 -4.53 10.82 13.67
C ARG A 58 -4.03 10.56 12.25
N LEU A 59 -3.80 9.30 11.88
CA LEU A 59 -3.45 8.90 10.51
C LEU A 59 -4.53 9.34 9.53
N THR A 60 -5.80 8.99 9.82
CA THR A 60 -6.92 9.35 8.94
C THR A 60 -7.05 10.86 8.76
N ARG A 61 -6.96 11.61 9.86
CA ARG A 61 -7.04 13.08 9.84
C ARG A 61 -5.86 13.70 9.10
N SER A 62 -4.65 13.16 9.25
CA SER A 62 -3.45 13.66 8.57
C SER A 62 -3.56 13.52 7.06
N ALA A 63 -3.96 12.34 6.57
CA ALA A 63 -4.21 12.11 5.15
C ALA A 63 -5.26 13.08 4.59
N ARG A 64 -6.37 13.27 5.31
CA ARG A 64 -7.44 14.19 4.88
C ARG A 64 -6.95 15.65 4.80
N ILE A 65 -6.28 16.16 5.83
CA ILE A 65 -5.78 17.55 5.85
C ILE A 65 -4.70 17.75 4.77
N LEU A 66 -3.87 16.73 4.51
CA LEU A 66 -2.90 16.76 3.42
C LEU A 66 -3.61 16.86 2.06
N ASN A 67 -4.62 16.03 1.81
CA ASN A 67 -5.41 16.07 0.57
C ASN A 67 -6.16 17.40 0.38
N GLU A 68 -6.70 17.97 1.45
CA GLU A 68 -7.30 19.31 1.44
C GLU A 68 -6.28 20.38 1.00
N ALA A 69 -5.04 20.32 1.52
CA ALA A 69 -3.97 21.25 1.13
C ALA A 69 -3.47 21.03 -0.31
N VAL A 70 -3.40 19.77 -0.76
CA VAL A 70 -3.07 19.41 -2.15
C VAL A 70 -4.13 19.98 -3.10
N GLN A 71 -5.41 19.83 -2.77
CA GLN A 71 -6.51 20.36 -3.58
C GLN A 71 -6.49 21.90 -3.63
N ASP A 72 -6.25 22.55 -2.50
CA ASP A 72 -6.08 24.01 -2.42
C ASP A 72 -4.92 24.51 -3.28
N LEU A 73 -3.77 23.83 -3.28
CA LEU A 73 -2.67 24.19 -4.18
C LEU A 73 -3.03 23.97 -5.66
N ARG A 74 -3.71 22.86 -5.98
CA ARG A 74 -4.13 22.54 -7.35
C ARG A 74 -5.06 23.61 -7.92
N GLU A 75 -6.04 24.06 -7.13
CA GLU A 75 -6.95 25.14 -7.52
C GLU A 75 -6.19 26.45 -7.77
N ALA A 76 -5.21 26.77 -6.93
CA ALA A 76 -4.35 27.93 -7.12
C ALA A 76 -3.51 27.86 -8.42
N LEU A 77 -2.99 26.67 -8.76
CA LEU A 77 -2.23 26.45 -9.98
C LEU A 77 -3.11 26.55 -11.23
N ASN A 78 -4.35 26.06 -11.16
CA ASN A 78 -5.28 26.18 -12.28
C ASN A 78 -5.66 27.64 -12.55
N ALA A 79 -5.79 28.46 -11.51
CA ALA A 79 -6.11 29.88 -11.65
C ALA A 79 -4.92 30.73 -12.14
N ASN A 80 -3.71 30.46 -11.64
CA ASN A 80 -2.56 31.36 -11.82
C ASN A 80 -1.44 30.78 -12.69
N GLY A 81 -1.59 29.54 -13.16
CA GLY A 81 -0.55 28.81 -13.85
C GLY A 81 0.56 28.34 -12.91
N ARG A 82 1.81 28.40 -13.39
CA ARG A 82 2.97 27.83 -12.71
C ARG A 82 3.50 28.75 -11.61
N ILE A 83 4.01 28.16 -10.52
CA ILE A 83 4.75 28.89 -9.49
C ILE A 83 6.16 29.20 -10.02
N ASN A 84 6.49 30.48 -10.18
CA ASN A 84 7.79 30.91 -10.68
C ASN A 84 8.81 31.04 -9.54
N ILE A 85 9.51 29.94 -9.23
CA ILE A 85 10.52 29.87 -8.16
C ILE A 85 11.87 29.47 -8.78
N PRO A 86 13.01 30.00 -8.30
CA PRO A 86 14.33 29.55 -8.74
C PRO A 86 14.49 28.03 -8.63
N ALA A 87 15.06 27.41 -9.68
CA ALA A 87 15.19 25.96 -9.80
C ALA A 87 15.90 25.29 -8.61
N ARG A 88 16.84 25.99 -7.96
CA ARG A 88 17.56 25.51 -6.76
C ARG A 88 16.66 25.39 -5.53
N VAL A 89 15.70 26.30 -5.37
CA VAL A 89 14.75 26.26 -4.26
C VAL A 89 13.70 25.17 -4.53
N ALA A 90 13.18 25.13 -5.76
CA ALA A 90 12.28 24.07 -6.22
C ALA A 90 12.85 22.66 -6.00
N SER A 91 14.12 22.43 -6.34
CA SER A 91 14.77 21.13 -6.14
C SER A 91 14.93 20.76 -4.67
N THR A 92 15.13 21.74 -3.79
CA THR A 92 15.21 21.52 -2.34
C THR A 92 13.87 21.06 -1.79
N PHE A 93 12.76 21.71 -2.18
CA PHE A 93 11.41 21.32 -1.77
C PHE A 93 11.02 19.94 -2.29
N VAL A 94 11.26 19.67 -3.58
CA VAL A 94 10.95 18.36 -4.17
C VAL A 94 11.79 17.25 -3.53
N ARG A 95 13.08 17.47 -3.28
CA ARG A 95 13.93 16.49 -2.59
C ARG A 95 13.44 16.22 -1.17
N PHE A 96 13.03 17.25 -0.43
CA PHE A 96 12.45 17.09 0.89
C PHE A 96 11.15 16.28 0.84
N ALA A 97 10.21 16.65 -0.03
CA ALA A 97 8.96 15.94 -0.22
C ALA A 97 9.20 14.46 -0.59
N ALA A 98 10.12 14.20 -1.53
CA ALA A 98 10.47 12.86 -1.96
C ALA A 98 11.02 12.01 -0.81
N GLY A 99 11.92 12.58 0.00
CA GLY A 99 12.44 11.92 1.20
C GLY A 99 11.30 11.52 2.15
N LYS A 100 10.31 12.40 2.38
CA LYS A 100 9.17 12.09 3.25
C LYS A 100 8.23 11.04 2.66
N SER A 101 7.93 11.09 1.36
CA SER A 101 7.10 10.05 0.72
C SER A 101 7.77 8.68 0.74
N ILE A 102 9.09 8.61 0.54
CA ILE A 102 9.86 7.36 0.64
C ILE A 102 9.78 6.81 2.07
N SER A 103 10.10 7.61 3.09
CA SER A 103 10.09 7.13 4.47
C SER A 103 8.68 6.71 4.94
N VAL A 104 7.62 7.42 4.54
CA VAL A 104 6.22 7.00 4.79
C VAL A 104 5.93 5.63 4.17
N SER A 105 6.43 5.40 2.95
CA SER A 105 6.24 4.14 2.22
C SER A 105 7.01 2.98 2.85
N GLU A 106 8.25 3.21 3.27
CA GLU A 106 9.07 2.22 3.99
C GLU A 106 8.42 1.82 5.30
N SER A 107 7.95 2.79 6.10
CA SER A 107 7.24 2.50 7.34
C SER A 107 5.91 1.77 7.09
N ALA A 108 5.18 2.12 6.02
CA ALA A 108 3.97 1.38 5.63
C ALA A 108 4.26 -0.07 5.24
N LEU A 109 5.30 -0.32 4.43
CA LEU A 109 5.71 -1.66 4.02
C LEU A 109 6.14 -2.51 5.23
N PHE A 110 6.93 -1.93 6.14
CA PHE A 110 7.32 -2.59 7.39
C PHE A 110 6.10 -3.00 8.23
N VAL A 111 5.16 -2.07 8.44
CA VAL A 111 3.95 -2.32 9.23
C VAL A 111 3.09 -3.41 8.60
N ILE A 112 2.82 -3.33 7.30
CA ILE A 112 1.97 -4.29 6.59
C ILE A 112 2.61 -5.68 6.58
N SER A 113 3.90 -5.78 6.25
CA SER A 113 4.62 -7.07 6.20
C SER A 113 4.68 -7.75 7.57
N THR A 114 4.97 -6.99 8.63
CA THR A 114 5.00 -7.51 10.00
C THR A 114 3.63 -7.99 10.45
N MET A 115 2.59 -7.21 10.19
CA MET A 115 1.21 -7.58 10.53
C MET A 115 0.71 -8.79 9.76
N ASN A 116 1.00 -8.89 8.46
CA ASN A 116 0.61 -10.05 7.65
C ASN A 116 1.30 -11.33 8.13
N ARG A 117 2.61 -11.26 8.40
CA ARG A 117 3.38 -12.38 8.97
C ARG A 117 2.76 -12.84 10.29
N LYS A 118 2.48 -11.90 11.20
CA LYS A 118 1.89 -12.20 12.51
C LYS A 118 0.46 -12.74 12.41
N ALA A 119 -0.36 -12.20 11.52
CA ALA A 119 -1.71 -12.69 11.31
C ALA A 119 -1.70 -14.16 10.85
N LEU A 120 -0.78 -14.52 9.95
CA LEU A 120 -0.64 -15.91 9.48
C LEU A 120 -0.29 -16.86 10.64
N THR A 121 0.76 -16.54 11.40
CA THR A 121 1.17 -17.36 12.56
C THR A 121 0.04 -17.47 13.59
N CYS A 122 -0.63 -16.36 13.91
CA CYS A 122 -1.72 -16.38 14.88
C CYS A 122 -2.97 -17.12 14.39
N PHE A 123 -3.24 -17.18 13.07
CA PHE A 123 -4.33 -18.00 12.57
C PHE A 123 -4.07 -19.49 12.82
N GLU A 124 -2.84 -19.95 12.57
CA GLU A 124 -2.42 -21.32 12.83
C GLU A 124 -2.47 -21.64 14.33
N GLU A 125 -1.97 -20.75 15.19
CA GLU A 125 -2.01 -20.90 16.64
C GLU A 125 -3.45 -20.95 17.19
N VAL A 126 -4.32 -20.07 16.71
CA VAL A 126 -5.74 -20.07 17.10
C VAL A 126 -6.41 -21.36 16.66
N ASP A 127 -6.11 -21.87 15.47
CA ASP A 127 -6.65 -23.14 14.98
C ASP A 127 -6.18 -24.34 15.80
N LEU A 128 -4.92 -24.36 16.22
CA LEU A 128 -4.33 -25.41 17.06
C LEU A 128 -4.70 -25.28 18.54
N SER A 129 -5.20 -24.12 18.98
CA SER A 129 -5.52 -23.87 20.39
C SER A 129 -6.69 -24.73 20.92
N THR A 130 -6.73 -24.90 22.24
CA THR A 130 -7.84 -25.56 22.97
C THR A 130 -9.06 -24.65 23.17
N MET A 131 -9.11 -23.49 22.52
CA MET A 131 -10.24 -22.55 22.61
C MET A 131 -11.51 -23.18 22.03
N SER A 132 -12.68 -22.76 22.55
CA SER A 132 -13.96 -23.11 21.92
C SER A 132 -14.02 -22.56 20.50
N ALA A 133 -14.78 -23.24 19.62
CA ALA A 133 -14.94 -22.80 18.22
C ALA A 133 -15.41 -21.34 18.12
N GLU A 134 -16.37 -20.94 18.96
CA GLU A 134 -16.85 -19.56 19.04
C GLU A 134 -15.73 -18.56 19.39
N ASN A 135 -14.88 -18.88 20.38
CA ASN A 135 -13.78 -18.00 20.77
C ASN A 135 -12.69 -17.93 19.68
N LYS A 136 -12.47 -19.01 18.93
CA LYS A 136 -11.57 -18.99 17.75
C LYS A 136 -12.10 -18.03 16.69
N ASP A 137 -13.39 -18.11 16.36
CA ASP A 137 -14.01 -17.21 15.38
C ASP A 137 -13.92 -15.73 15.81
N ILE A 138 -14.14 -15.44 17.10
CA ILE A 138 -13.99 -14.09 17.65
C ILE A 138 -12.53 -13.60 17.54
N ALA A 139 -11.55 -14.43 17.88
CA ALA A 139 -10.13 -14.09 17.78
C ALA A 139 -9.72 -13.81 16.33
N LYS A 140 -10.13 -14.67 15.39
CA LYS A 140 -9.88 -14.49 13.95
C LYS A 140 -10.52 -13.21 13.41
N ALA A 141 -11.77 -12.94 13.78
CA ALA A 141 -12.46 -11.72 13.38
C ALA A 141 -11.74 -10.46 13.88
N ARG A 142 -11.23 -10.48 15.12
CA ARG A 142 -10.44 -9.38 15.70
C ARG A 142 -9.13 -9.15 14.95
N ILE A 143 -8.41 -10.23 14.60
CA ILE A 143 -7.17 -10.15 13.78
C ILE A 143 -7.46 -9.50 12.43
N VAL A 144 -8.47 -9.98 11.69
CA VAL A 144 -8.87 -9.43 10.39
C VAL A 144 -9.27 -7.96 10.52
N GLN A 145 -9.99 -7.61 11.58
CA GLN A 145 -10.42 -6.23 11.82
C GLN A 145 -9.24 -5.28 12.02
N GLU A 146 -8.25 -5.65 12.83
CA GLU A 146 -7.05 -4.82 13.03
C GLU A 146 -6.20 -4.73 11.76
N LEU A 147 -6.02 -5.84 11.04
CA LEU A 147 -5.29 -5.85 9.79
C LEU A 147 -5.93 -4.90 8.75
N ASN A 148 -7.26 -4.93 8.63
CA ASN A 148 -8.01 -4.02 7.75
C ASN A 148 -7.85 -2.55 8.15
N LYS A 149 -7.84 -2.23 9.46
CA LYS A 149 -7.61 -0.86 9.93
C LYS A 149 -6.21 -0.39 9.57
N ILE A 150 -5.20 -1.23 9.75
CA ILE A 150 -3.81 -0.91 9.42
C ILE A 150 -3.68 -0.67 7.92
N ASN A 151 -4.04 -1.65 7.10
CA ASN A 151 -3.94 -1.57 5.63
C ASN A 151 -4.66 -0.33 5.10
N ARG A 152 -5.88 -0.05 5.57
CA ARG A 152 -6.63 1.13 5.13
C ARG A 152 -5.90 2.43 5.46
N ASN A 153 -5.40 2.58 6.70
CA ASN A 153 -4.79 3.84 7.12
C ASN A 153 -3.38 4.03 6.55
N THR A 154 -2.59 2.97 6.39
CA THR A 154 -1.25 3.03 5.79
C THR A 154 -1.36 3.37 4.31
N THR A 155 -2.16 2.62 3.54
CA THR A 155 -2.36 2.87 2.11
C THR A 155 -2.89 4.28 1.85
N MET A 156 -3.91 4.73 2.60
CA MET A 156 -4.47 6.06 2.41
C MET A 156 -3.46 7.18 2.70
N LEU A 157 -2.62 7.03 3.73
CA LEU A 157 -1.59 8.03 4.04
C LEU A 157 -0.47 8.04 2.98
N THR A 158 0.00 6.85 2.57
CA THR A 158 1.01 6.69 1.52
C THR A 158 0.53 7.32 0.22
N ASP A 159 -0.68 7.01 -0.21
CA ASP A 159 -1.31 7.57 -1.41
C ASP A 159 -1.36 9.10 -1.35
N SER A 160 -1.91 9.65 -0.26
CA SER A 160 -1.99 11.11 -0.03
C SER A 160 -0.61 11.79 -0.09
N THR A 161 0.45 11.14 0.45
CA THR A 161 1.82 11.68 0.40
C THR A 161 2.45 11.61 -0.99
N PHE A 162 2.12 10.62 -1.81
CA PHE A 162 2.57 10.58 -3.20
C PHE A 162 1.81 11.57 -4.08
N THR A 163 0.50 11.71 -3.90
CA THR A 163 -0.28 12.75 -4.60
C THR A 163 0.27 14.15 -4.29
N ALA A 164 0.65 14.40 -3.04
CA ALA A 164 1.30 15.65 -2.64
C ALA A 164 2.65 15.85 -3.34
N LEU A 165 3.51 14.83 -3.38
CA LEU A 165 4.79 14.88 -4.08
C LEU A 165 4.61 15.15 -5.58
N ASP A 166 3.71 14.42 -6.25
CA ASP A 166 3.47 14.54 -7.68
C ASP A 166 2.95 15.93 -8.03
N LEU A 167 2.05 16.50 -7.22
CA LEU A 167 1.57 17.86 -7.41
C LEU A 167 2.70 18.88 -7.22
N LEU A 168 3.55 18.72 -6.20
CA LEU A 168 4.69 19.62 -5.97
C LEU A 168 5.69 19.57 -7.13
N VAL A 169 5.98 18.38 -7.66
CA VAL A 169 6.85 18.22 -8.84
C VAL A 169 6.25 18.95 -10.05
N ALA A 170 4.96 18.77 -10.31
CA ALA A 170 4.26 19.45 -11.40
C ALA A 170 4.27 20.98 -11.22
N ALA A 171 3.89 21.46 -10.04
CA ALA A 171 3.82 22.87 -9.68
C ALA A 171 5.16 23.60 -9.85
N LEU A 172 6.25 22.97 -9.41
CA LEU A 172 7.57 23.60 -9.33
C LEU A 172 8.37 23.46 -10.62
N TYR A 173 8.23 22.34 -11.34
CA TYR A 173 8.95 22.10 -12.61
C TYR A 173 8.14 22.43 -13.86
N GLY A 174 6.85 22.77 -13.71
CA GLY A 174 5.97 23.05 -14.85
C GLY A 174 5.74 21.81 -15.72
N LEU A 175 5.90 20.63 -15.13
CA LEU A 175 5.51 19.38 -15.77
C LEU A 175 3.98 19.32 -15.75
N PRO A 176 3.33 18.81 -16.80
CA PRO A 176 1.91 18.51 -16.72
C PRO A 176 1.71 17.60 -15.51
N ALA A 177 0.86 18.03 -14.57
CA ALA A 177 0.48 17.16 -13.46
C ALA A 177 0.00 15.86 -14.09
N ALA A 178 0.67 14.74 -13.78
CA ALA A 178 0.27 13.44 -14.31
C ALA A 178 -1.21 13.32 -14.01
N GLU A 179 -2.03 13.40 -15.06
CA GLU A 179 -3.47 13.46 -14.98
C GLU A 179 -3.86 12.17 -14.27
N HIS A 180 -4.12 12.26 -12.97
CA HIS A 180 -4.46 11.11 -12.17
C HIS A 180 -5.76 10.61 -12.78
N LEU A 181 -5.68 9.48 -13.49
CA LEU A 181 -6.84 8.71 -13.94
C LEU A 181 -7.81 8.69 -12.75
N PRO A 182 -9.07 9.13 -12.92
CA PRO A 182 -9.98 9.34 -11.81
C PRO A 182 -10.09 8.05 -11.00
N GLN A 183 -9.42 8.00 -9.84
CA GLN A 183 -9.40 6.85 -8.95
C GLN A 183 -10.67 6.75 -8.08
N ASN A 184 -11.71 7.52 -8.42
CA ASN A 184 -12.96 7.56 -7.68
C ASN A 184 -14.15 7.51 -8.65
N GLU A 185 -14.33 6.40 -9.36
CA GLU A 185 -15.71 5.93 -9.53
C GLU A 185 -16.12 5.31 -8.19
N PRO A 186 -17.02 5.92 -7.41
CA PRO A 186 -17.53 5.27 -6.21
C PRO A 186 -18.21 3.96 -6.64
N LEU A 187 -17.75 2.82 -6.09
CA LEU A 187 -18.49 1.56 -6.25
C LEU A 187 -19.98 1.80 -5.93
N PRO A 188 -20.90 1.36 -6.79
CA PRO A 188 -22.32 1.63 -6.62
C PRO A 188 -22.79 1.08 -5.27
N ARG A 189 -23.27 1.97 -4.40
CA ARG A 189 -23.91 1.59 -3.13
C ARG A 189 -25.17 0.80 -3.47
N GLY A 190 -25.16 -0.50 -3.18
CA GLY A 190 -26.31 -1.39 -3.31
C GLY A 190 -27.42 -1.08 -2.31
N THR A 191 -28.20 -0.02 -2.57
CA THR A 191 -29.39 0.33 -1.77
C THR A 191 -30.72 0.29 -2.54
N GLU A 192 -30.76 -0.27 -3.75
CA GLU A 192 -32.00 -0.31 -4.56
C GLU A 192 -32.73 -1.68 -4.62
N VAL A 193 -32.35 -2.68 -3.83
CA VAL A 193 -33.04 -4.01 -3.87
C VAL A 193 -34.11 -4.18 -2.76
N ALA A 194 -34.36 -3.16 -1.92
CA ALA A 194 -35.27 -3.28 -0.77
C ALA A 194 -36.69 -2.68 -0.98
N LYS A 195 -37.18 -2.54 -2.23
CA LYS A 195 -38.52 -1.99 -2.52
C LYS A 195 -39.46 -2.86 -3.36
N ALA A 196 -39.30 -4.19 -3.35
CA ALA A 196 -40.15 -5.10 -4.14
C ALA A 196 -40.79 -6.26 -3.36
N ARG A 197 -41.25 -6.03 -2.11
CA ARG A 197 -42.05 -7.04 -1.38
C ARG A 197 -43.05 -6.37 -0.43
N ARG A 198 -44.14 -5.82 -0.96
CA ARG A 198 -45.42 -5.59 -0.24
C ARG A 198 -46.47 -5.05 -1.21
N ALA A 199 -47.15 -5.95 -1.91
CA ALA A 199 -48.51 -5.74 -2.40
C ALA A 199 -49.02 -7.06 -2.98
N ARG A 200 -49.85 -7.75 -2.21
CA ARG A 200 -50.99 -8.58 -2.65
C ARG A 200 -51.47 -9.39 -1.46
N ASN A 201 -52.63 -9.00 -0.93
CA ASN A 201 -53.70 -9.92 -0.55
C ASN A 201 -54.86 -9.08 -0.01
N LEU A 202 -55.98 -9.10 -0.73
CA LEU A 202 -57.33 -8.93 -0.18
C LEU A 202 -58.35 -9.32 -1.25
N GLY A 203 -59.24 -10.25 -0.87
CA GLY A 203 -60.59 -10.41 -1.45
C GLY A 203 -60.94 -11.82 -1.95
N MET A 204 -61.68 -12.61 -1.18
CA MET A 204 -63.13 -12.87 -1.41
C MET A 204 -63.73 -13.95 -0.45
N PRO A 205 -65.07 -13.98 -0.25
CA PRO A 205 -65.75 -14.71 0.84
C PRO A 205 -66.60 -15.96 0.43
N GLN A 206 -67.03 -16.70 1.47
CA GLN A 206 -68.24 -17.55 1.59
C GLN A 206 -68.39 -18.88 0.79
N ALA A 207 -67.54 -19.89 1.04
CA ALA A 207 -67.85 -21.30 0.67
C ALA A 207 -67.23 -22.36 1.60
N PHE A 208 -67.08 -22.06 2.90
CA PHE A 208 -66.17 -22.81 3.78
C PHE A 208 -66.78 -24.03 4.51
N LEU A 209 -68.07 -24.32 4.39
CA LEU A 209 -68.73 -25.30 5.27
C LEU A 209 -68.93 -26.71 4.67
N TRP A 210 -68.79 -26.89 3.36
CA TRP A 210 -68.98 -28.22 2.73
C TRP A 210 -67.68 -28.96 2.38
N ILE A 211 -66.53 -28.30 2.42
CA ILE A 211 -65.24 -28.90 2.06
C ILE A 211 -64.61 -29.67 3.24
N VAL A 212 -64.95 -29.33 4.48
CA VAL A 212 -64.29 -29.88 5.68
C VAL A 212 -64.58 -31.37 5.89
N LEU A 213 -65.75 -31.86 5.47
CA LEU A 213 -66.15 -33.26 5.71
C LEU A 213 -65.50 -34.26 4.73
N VAL A 214 -65.24 -33.86 3.48
CA VAL A 214 -64.61 -34.72 2.46
C VAL A 214 -63.09 -34.76 2.60
N VAL A 215 -62.48 -33.71 3.16
CA VAL A 215 -61.03 -33.62 3.38
C VAL A 215 -60.57 -34.52 4.54
N ALA A 216 -61.40 -34.80 5.54
CA ALA A 216 -61.00 -35.58 6.73
C ALA A 216 -60.70 -37.08 6.45
N LEU A 217 -61.30 -37.67 5.40
CA LEU A 217 -61.04 -39.07 5.03
C LEU A 217 -59.93 -39.23 3.98
N ALA A 218 -59.71 -38.23 3.12
CA ALA A 218 -58.58 -38.20 2.20
C ALA A 218 -57.25 -37.81 2.89
N THR A 219 -57.30 -37.16 4.06
CA THR A 219 -56.12 -36.71 4.79
C THR A 219 -55.31 -37.84 5.42
N GLY A 220 -55.91 -38.99 5.78
CA GLY A 220 -55.16 -40.10 6.40
C GLY A 220 -54.14 -40.78 5.46
N VAL A 221 -54.54 -41.08 4.21
CA VAL A 221 -53.66 -41.70 3.19
C VAL A 221 -52.69 -40.67 2.60
N THR A 222 -53.10 -39.40 2.50
CA THR A 222 -52.20 -38.33 2.07
C THR A 222 -51.18 -37.95 3.15
N TYR A 223 -51.50 -38.05 4.44
CA TYR A 223 -50.51 -37.77 5.51
C TYR A 223 -49.39 -38.81 5.54
N HIS A 224 -49.69 -40.09 5.31
CA HIS A 224 -48.64 -41.12 5.26
C HIS A 224 -47.76 -41.01 4.01
N ASN A 225 -48.35 -40.71 2.85
CA ASN A 225 -47.60 -40.44 1.63
C ASN A 225 -46.83 -39.11 1.70
N ALA A 226 -47.38 -38.08 2.35
CA ALA A 226 -46.70 -36.81 2.60
C ALA A 226 -45.54 -36.98 3.57
N LEU A 227 -45.67 -37.82 4.62
CA LEU A 227 -44.58 -38.11 5.55
C LEU A 227 -43.45 -38.90 4.88
N LEU A 228 -43.79 -39.88 4.02
CA LEU A 228 -42.81 -40.62 3.21
C LEU A 228 -42.15 -39.72 2.15
N GLN A 229 -42.89 -38.78 1.58
CA GLN A 229 -42.36 -37.81 0.63
C GLN A 229 -41.49 -36.76 1.33
N GLU A 230 -41.85 -36.30 2.52
CA GLU A 230 -41.06 -35.41 3.35
C GLU A 230 -39.77 -36.09 3.83
N GLN A 231 -39.81 -37.37 4.20
CA GLN A 231 -38.62 -38.16 4.51
C GLN A 231 -37.70 -38.34 3.29
N LYS A 232 -38.26 -38.59 2.10
CA LYS A 232 -37.49 -38.66 0.85
C LYS A 232 -36.90 -37.30 0.47
N GLU A 233 -37.64 -36.21 0.64
CA GLU A 233 -37.17 -34.84 0.42
C GLU A 233 -36.11 -34.42 1.43
N GLN A 234 -36.21 -34.84 2.69
CA GLN A 234 -35.17 -34.62 3.68
C GLN A 234 -33.91 -35.42 3.35
N MET A 235 -34.06 -36.68 2.89
CA MET A 235 -32.92 -37.49 2.48
C MET A 235 -32.22 -36.92 1.24
N THR A 236 -32.97 -36.44 0.23
CA THR A 236 -32.39 -35.77 -0.95
C THR A 236 -31.76 -34.42 -0.62
N ARG A 237 -32.35 -33.64 0.30
CA ARG A 237 -31.73 -32.41 0.82
C ARG A 237 -30.45 -32.71 1.59
N MET A 238 -30.40 -33.80 2.37
CA MET A 238 -29.20 -34.23 3.08
C MET A 238 -28.10 -34.72 2.12
N THR A 239 -28.44 -35.43 1.04
CA THR A 239 -27.44 -35.80 0.01
C THR A 239 -26.94 -34.57 -0.74
N GLN A 240 -27.82 -33.62 -1.07
CA GLN A 240 -27.42 -32.35 -1.68
C GLN A 240 -26.54 -31.51 -0.75
N LEU A 241 -26.87 -31.43 0.55
CA LEU A 241 -26.03 -30.79 1.57
C LEU A 241 -24.67 -31.47 1.71
N ARG A 242 -24.63 -32.81 1.64
CA ARG A 242 -23.37 -33.56 1.69
C ARG A 242 -22.50 -33.29 0.46
N GLU A 243 -23.11 -33.18 -0.72
CA GLU A 243 -22.41 -32.80 -1.95
C GLU A 243 -21.93 -31.35 -1.91
N THR A 244 -22.71 -30.40 -1.40
CA THR A 244 -22.28 -29.01 -1.27
C THR A 244 -21.16 -28.85 -0.23
N VAL A 245 -21.22 -29.58 0.88
CA VAL A 245 -20.13 -29.60 1.88
C VAL A 245 -18.86 -30.23 1.29
N LYS A 246 -18.98 -31.30 0.50
CA LYS A 246 -17.84 -31.90 -0.19
C LYS A 246 -17.22 -30.93 -1.21
N LEU A 247 -18.06 -30.27 -2.00
CA LEU A 247 -17.62 -29.25 -2.97
C LEU A 247 -16.96 -28.05 -2.29
N GLN A 248 -17.49 -27.61 -1.15
CA GLN A 248 -16.87 -26.56 -0.32
C GLN A 248 -15.53 -27.02 0.25
N GLY A 249 -15.40 -28.27 0.70
CA GLY A 249 -14.14 -28.84 1.18
C GLY A 249 -13.07 -28.92 0.09
N GLU A 250 -13.45 -29.34 -1.12
CA GLU A 250 -12.56 -29.36 -2.29
C GLU A 250 -12.13 -27.94 -2.69
N MET A 251 -13.07 -26.98 -2.69
CA MET A 251 -12.76 -25.57 -2.96
C MET A 251 -11.83 -24.97 -1.88
N LEU A 252 -12.06 -25.26 -0.61
CA LEU A 252 -11.21 -24.80 0.49
C LEU A 252 -9.79 -25.36 0.36
N ARG A 253 -9.67 -26.63 -0.04
CA ARG A 253 -8.37 -27.28 -0.30
C ARG A 253 -7.63 -26.61 -1.44
N GLU A 254 -8.30 -26.34 -2.57
CA GLU A 254 -7.70 -25.66 -3.73
C GLU A 254 -7.27 -24.22 -3.38
N VAL A 255 -8.06 -23.50 -2.57
CA VAL A 255 -7.70 -22.17 -2.08
C VAL A 255 -6.49 -22.24 -1.14
N MET A 256 -6.44 -23.20 -0.22
CA MET A 256 -5.29 -23.37 0.67
C MET A 256 -4.01 -23.75 -0.08
N GLU A 257 -4.10 -24.63 -1.07
CA GLU A 257 -2.95 -24.98 -1.92
C GLU A 257 -2.48 -23.78 -2.75
N GLY A 258 -3.42 -22.97 -3.26
CA GLY A 258 -3.12 -21.72 -3.94
C GLY A 258 -2.45 -20.68 -3.04
N LEU A 259 -2.85 -20.59 -1.76
CA LEU A 259 -2.23 -19.72 -0.77
C LEU A 259 -0.83 -20.20 -0.40
N GLN A 260 -0.62 -21.50 -0.20
CA GLN A 260 0.69 -22.07 0.06
C GLN A 260 1.66 -21.86 -1.11
N ASN A 261 1.18 -21.99 -2.35
CA ASN A 261 2.00 -21.73 -3.53
C ASN A 261 2.35 -20.24 -3.67
N LEU A 262 1.40 -19.34 -3.39
CA LEU A 262 1.68 -17.90 -3.33
C LEU A 262 2.65 -17.54 -2.22
N GLN A 263 2.57 -18.19 -1.07
CA GLN A 263 3.49 -17.98 0.04
C GLN A 263 4.91 -18.44 -0.34
N ARG A 264 5.06 -19.64 -0.93
CA ARG A 264 6.37 -20.11 -1.44
C ARG A 264 6.95 -19.19 -2.50
N GLU A 265 6.11 -18.70 -3.43
CA GLU A 265 6.53 -17.74 -4.45
C GLU A 265 6.95 -16.41 -3.81
N SER A 266 6.21 -15.94 -2.81
CA SER A 266 6.55 -14.73 -2.03
C SER A 266 7.86 -14.90 -1.26
N GLU A 267 8.09 -16.05 -0.62
CA GLU A 267 9.33 -16.34 0.11
C GLU A 267 10.52 -16.42 -0.86
N SER A 268 10.36 -17.08 -2.01
CA SER A 268 11.36 -17.13 -3.08
C SER A 268 11.68 -15.73 -3.64
N ASN A 269 10.66 -14.88 -3.80
CA ASN A 269 10.86 -13.50 -4.25
C ASN A 269 11.54 -12.66 -3.18
N MET A 270 11.22 -12.88 -1.89
CA MET A 270 11.84 -12.18 -0.77
C MET A 270 13.32 -12.55 -0.62
N THR A 271 13.69 -13.83 -0.80
CA THR A 271 15.11 -14.23 -0.79
C THR A 271 15.87 -13.62 -1.96
N THR A 272 15.24 -13.50 -3.13
CA THR A 272 15.84 -12.82 -4.29
C THR A 272 16.01 -11.31 -4.03
N LEU A 273 15.02 -10.67 -3.42
CA LEU A 273 15.08 -9.25 -3.03
C LEU A 273 16.15 -8.97 -1.98
N THR A 274 16.25 -9.81 -0.95
CA THR A 274 17.28 -9.69 0.10
C THR A 274 18.68 -9.89 -0.47
N ALA A 275 18.88 -10.89 -1.34
CA ALA A 275 20.16 -11.07 -2.03
C ALA A 275 20.56 -9.86 -2.89
N ASN A 276 19.59 -9.24 -3.57
CA ASN A 276 19.84 -8.00 -4.33
C ASN A 276 20.14 -6.81 -3.42
N PHE A 277 19.49 -6.74 -2.26
CA PHE A 277 19.75 -5.70 -1.26
C PHE A 277 21.16 -5.84 -0.67
N ASP A 278 21.57 -7.06 -0.29
CA ASP A 278 22.91 -7.34 0.22
C ASP A 278 23.98 -7.00 -0.81
N LYS A 279 23.75 -7.33 -2.08
CA LYS A 279 24.63 -6.95 -3.19
C LYS A 279 24.68 -5.42 -3.40
N SER A 280 23.57 -4.73 -3.22
CA SER A 280 23.57 -3.26 -3.29
C SER A 280 24.33 -2.67 -2.11
N ASN A 281 24.17 -3.24 -0.92
CA ASN A 281 24.85 -2.80 0.29
C ASN A 281 26.37 -3.03 0.19
N SER A 282 26.81 -4.16 -0.36
CA SER A 282 28.23 -4.41 -0.62
C SER A 282 28.81 -3.37 -1.59
N HIS A 283 28.07 -3.02 -2.66
CA HIS A 283 28.50 -1.95 -3.56
C HIS A 283 28.57 -0.56 -2.89
N PHE A 284 27.66 -0.26 -1.96
CA PHE A 284 27.77 0.98 -1.17
C PHE A 284 29.02 0.99 -0.29
N THR A 285 29.35 -0.15 0.33
CA THR A 285 30.58 -0.25 1.12
C THR A 285 31.84 -0.12 0.25
N GLU A 286 31.85 -0.69 -0.95
CA GLU A 286 32.96 -0.52 -1.92
C GLU A 286 33.12 0.94 -2.35
N LEU A 287 32.01 1.63 -2.65
CA LEU A 287 32.01 3.05 -2.99
C LEU A 287 32.51 3.91 -1.83
N HIS A 288 32.12 3.59 -0.60
CA HIS A 288 32.59 4.30 0.59
C HIS A 288 34.10 4.11 0.79
N MET A 289 34.62 2.89 0.66
CA MET A 289 36.06 2.64 0.72
C MET A 289 36.83 3.36 -0.40
N ALA A 290 36.24 3.45 -1.60
CA ALA A 290 36.84 4.19 -2.70
C ALA A 290 36.88 5.71 -2.43
N ASP A 291 35.84 6.25 -1.80
CA ASP A 291 35.76 7.65 -1.39
C ASP A 291 36.77 7.98 -0.27
N GLU A 292 36.88 7.12 0.76
CA GLU A 292 37.91 7.24 1.79
C GLU A 292 39.33 7.20 1.20
N ASN A 293 39.58 6.30 0.25
CA ASN A 293 40.86 6.21 -0.44
C ASN A 293 41.15 7.47 -1.28
N LEU A 294 40.14 8.05 -1.93
CA LEU A 294 40.27 9.33 -2.62
C LEU A 294 40.56 10.47 -1.64
N GLY A 295 39.92 10.48 -0.47
CA GLY A 295 40.22 11.42 0.62
C GLY A 295 41.69 11.35 1.03
N HIS A 296 42.22 10.16 1.29
CA HIS A 296 43.63 9.97 1.60
C HIS A 296 44.57 10.43 0.47
N ARG A 297 44.21 10.18 -0.80
CA ARG A 297 44.98 10.71 -1.95
C ARG A 297 44.98 12.23 -2.00
N LEU A 298 43.84 12.87 -1.72
CA LEU A 298 43.73 14.33 -1.69
C LEU A 298 44.54 14.94 -0.54
N ASP A 299 44.49 14.34 0.65
CA ASP A 299 45.30 14.78 1.80
C ASP A 299 46.80 14.65 1.49
N THR A 300 47.20 13.54 0.88
CA THR A 300 48.60 13.31 0.46
C THR A 300 49.04 14.31 -0.62
N LEU A 301 48.17 14.60 -1.60
CA LEU A 301 48.43 15.62 -2.62
C LEU A 301 48.53 17.01 -1.98
N TRP A 302 47.66 17.33 -1.04
CA TRP A 302 47.66 18.59 -0.33
C TRP A 302 48.93 18.79 0.50
N GLU A 303 49.38 17.74 1.20
CA GLU A 303 50.63 17.73 1.95
C GLU A 303 51.85 17.83 1.02
N ALA A 304 51.83 17.14 -0.12
CA ALA A 304 52.90 17.17 -1.11
C ALA A 304 53.02 18.51 -1.85
N LEU A 305 51.91 19.24 -2.02
CA LEU A 305 51.90 20.55 -2.67
C LEU A 305 52.58 21.65 -1.82
N GLY A 306 52.72 21.43 -0.50
CA GLY A 306 53.31 22.39 0.43
C GLY A 306 52.47 23.68 0.59
N PRO A 307 52.91 24.67 1.38
CA PRO A 307 52.22 25.96 1.45
C PRO A 307 52.29 26.69 0.10
N PRO A 308 51.19 27.34 -0.35
CA PRO A 308 51.21 28.12 -1.58
C PRO A 308 52.22 29.27 -1.49
N ASN A 309 52.76 29.69 -2.64
CA ASN A 309 53.68 30.81 -2.71
C ASN A 309 52.96 32.16 -2.40
N GLU A 310 53.72 33.26 -2.36
CA GLU A 310 53.17 34.60 -2.06
C GLU A 310 52.05 35.04 -3.02
N ASP A 311 52.01 34.49 -4.23
CA ASP A 311 50.96 34.73 -5.23
C ASP A 311 49.73 33.79 -5.07
N GLY A 312 49.72 32.90 -4.08
CA GLY A 312 48.64 31.94 -3.83
C GLY A 312 48.63 30.74 -4.80
N THR A 313 49.72 30.49 -5.52
CA THR A 313 49.87 29.38 -6.47
C THR A 313 50.82 28.29 -5.96
N TYR A 314 50.51 27.03 -6.25
CA TYR A 314 51.41 25.91 -5.93
C TYR A 314 52.45 25.74 -7.04
N PHE A 315 53.70 25.47 -6.66
CA PHE A 315 54.80 25.29 -7.63
C PHE A 315 54.48 24.09 -8.53
N LYS A 316 54.36 24.34 -9.85
CA LYS A 316 54.40 23.25 -10.83
C LYS A 316 55.79 22.64 -10.76
N THR A 317 55.90 21.41 -10.26
CA THR A 317 57.11 20.62 -10.40
C THR A 317 57.51 20.62 -11.88
N PRO A 318 58.74 21.02 -12.24
CA PRO A 318 59.19 20.96 -13.62
C PRO A 318 59.16 19.50 -14.06
N LYS A 319 58.24 19.20 -14.99
CA LYS A 319 57.95 17.90 -15.56
C LYS A 319 59.21 17.20 -16.04
N GLY A 320 59.47 16.01 -15.48
CA GLY A 320 60.00 14.91 -16.28
C GLY A 320 58.92 14.51 -17.28
N GLU A 321 59.28 14.51 -18.55
CA GLU A 321 58.41 14.12 -19.67
C GLU A 321 58.00 12.64 -19.53
N ALA A 322 56.77 12.34 -19.11
CA ALA A 322 55.96 11.21 -19.57
C ALA A 322 54.67 11.07 -18.71
N GLU A 323 53.55 10.73 -19.36
CA GLU A 323 52.36 10.06 -18.80
C GLU A 323 51.23 10.83 -18.08
N GLU A 324 51.12 12.16 -18.18
CA GLU A 324 50.04 12.89 -17.48
C GLU A 324 48.69 13.03 -18.23
N ASP A 325 48.60 12.62 -19.50
CA ASP A 325 47.37 12.80 -20.31
C ASP A 325 46.38 11.62 -20.23
N SER A 326 46.71 10.53 -19.51
CA SER A 326 45.89 9.32 -19.44
C SER A 326 44.76 9.40 -18.40
N GLU A 327 44.99 9.98 -17.22
CA GLU A 327 44.04 9.90 -16.09
C GLU A 327 42.81 10.83 -16.26
N ILE A 328 42.97 11.96 -16.96
CA ILE A 328 41.86 12.91 -17.21
C ILE A 328 40.91 12.40 -18.31
N ALA A 329 41.40 11.53 -19.21
CA ALA A 329 40.61 10.95 -20.29
C ALA A 329 39.55 9.93 -19.81
N ASP A 330 39.66 9.41 -18.59
CA ASP A 330 38.77 8.37 -18.05
C ASP A 330 37.61 8.88 -17.19
N LEU A 331 37.68 10.12 -16.71
CA LEU A 331 36.58 10.80 -15.98
C LEU A 331 35.25 10.85 -16.77
N PRO A 332 35.23 11.16 -18.08
CA PRO A 332 34.01 11.12 -18.88
C PRO A 332 33.40 9.71 -18.94
N LYS A 333 34.24 8.67 -19.08
CA LYS A 333 33.79 7.27 -19.14
C LYS A 333 33.19 6.82 -17.82
N LEU A 334 33.75 7.26 -16.68
CA LEU A 334 33.21 6.96 -15.36
C LEU A 334 31.83 7.63 -15.17
N ARG A 335 31.70 8.89 -15.60
CA ARG A 335 30.42 9.62 -15.58
C ARG A 335 29.33 8.92 -16.40
N ASP A 336 29.68 8.48 -17.61
CA ASP A 336 28.75 7.81 -18.50
C ASP A 336 28.36 6.41 -17.98
N LYS A 337 29.30 5.68 -17.36
CA LYS A 337 28.98 4.43 -16.62
C LYS A 337 28.01 4.68 -15.47
N LEU A 338 28.24 5.72 -14.66
CA LEU A 338 27.36 6.05 -13.53
C LEU A 338 25.96 6.45 -14.00
N ALA A 339 25.86 7.21 -15.10
CA ALA A 339 24.59 7.58 -15.72
C ALA A 339 23.83 6.37 -16.26
N ALA A 340 24.51 5.46 -16.96
CA ALA A 340 23.93 4.21 -17.45
C ALA A 340 23.43 3.30 -16.32
N GLN A 341 24.18 3.24 -15.21
CA GLN A 341 23.81 2.46 -14.04
C GLN A 341 22.59 3.06 -13.33
N ARG A 342 22.52 4.39 -13.20
CA ARG A 342 21.35 5.09 -12.66
C ARG A 342 20.09 4.83 -13.49
N GLU A 343 20.22 4.81 -14.82
CA GLU A 343 19.09 4.55 -15.71
C GLU A 343 18.62 3.09 -15.62
N ARG A 344 19.54 2.12 -15.44
CA ARG A 344 19.18 0.72 -15.12
C ARG A 344 18.33 0.61 -13.86
N PHE A 345 18.76 1.22 -12.76
CA PHE A 345 17.99 1.18 -11.51
C PHE A 345 16.62 1.83 -11.65
N ARG A 346 16.54 2.95 -12.37
CA ARG A 346 15.27 3.61 -12.65
C ARG A 346 14.30 2.67 -13.38
N LYS A 347 14.80 1.92 -14.36
CA LYS A 347 14.02 0.93 -15.10
C LYS A 347 13.56 -0.23 -14.20
N GLU A 348 14.46 -0.77 -13.38
CA GLU A 348 14.14 -1.86 -12.44
C GLU A 348 13.04 -1.46 -11.44
N ILE A 349 13.08 -0.23 -10.92
CA ILE A 349 12.03 0.30 -10.03
C ILE A 349 10.68 0.39 -10.74
N VAL A 350 10.66 0.84 -12.00
CA VAL A 350 9.43 0.90 -12.80
C VAL A 350 8.85 -0.50 -13.05
N ASP A 351 9.71 -1.47 -13.36
CA ASP A 351 9.31 -2.86 -13.57
C ASP A 351 8.76 -3.49 -12.28
N LEU A 352 9.41 -3.24 -11.13
CA LEU A 352 8.93 -3.68 -9.82
C LEU A 352 7.54 -3.10 -9.50
N ARG A 353 7.35 -1.80 -9.74
CA ARG A 353 6.05 -1.13 -9.53
C ARG A 353 4.96 -1.74 -10.41
N ARG A 354 5.28 -2.04 -11.68
CA ARG A 354 4.35 -2.70 -12.59
C ARG A 354 3.99 -4.11 -12.11
N TYR A 355 4.97 -4.86 -11.63
CA TYR A 355 4.75 -6.19 -11.09
C TYR A 355 3.85 -6.16 -9.85
N VAL A 356 4.12 -5.26 -8.89
CA VAL A 356 3.28 -5.08 -7.69
C VAL A 356 1.85 -4.72 -8.07
N ASN A 357 1.65 -3.78 -9.01
CA ASN A 357 0.32 -3.42 -9.49
C ASN A 357 -0.42 -4.61 -10.13
N LEU A 358 0.28 -5.46 -10.91
CA LEU A 358 -0.32 -6.66 -11.48
C LEU A 358 -0.70 -7.69 -10.41
N MET A 359 0.12 -7.82 -9.38
CA MET A 359 -0.13 -8.72 -8.25
C MET A 359 -1.37 -8.26 -7.47
N ASP A 360 -1.47 -6.96 -7.20
CA ASP A 360 -2.63 -6.35 -6.55
C ASP A 360 -3.91 -6.58 -7.38
N LEU A 361 -3.85 -6.34 -8.69
CA LEU A 361 -4.97 -6.57 -9.61
C LEU A 361 -5.41 -8.05 -9.64
N ARG A 362 -4.48 -8.99 -9.53
CA ARG A 362 -4.79 -10.43 -9.40
C ARG A 362 -5.44 -10.74 -8.05
N LEU A 363 -4.96 -10.16 -6.96
CA LEU A 363 -5.53 -10.32 -5.64
C LEU A 363 -6.95 -9.77 -5.60
N THR A 364 -7.19 -8.56 -6.10
CA THR A 364 -8.51 -7.94 -6.20
C THR A 364 -9.48 -8.81 -7.01
N LYS A 365 -9.06 -9.34 -8.17
CA LYS A 365 -9.88 -10.28 -8.95
C LYS A 365 -10.19 -11.58 -8.20
N LYS A 366 -9.26 -12.11 -7.41
CA LYS A 366 -9.52 -13.29 -6.58
C LYS A 366 -10.52 -12.97 -5.47
N VAL A 367 -10.39 -11.83 -4.82
CA VAL A 367 -11.34 -11.36 -3.80
C VAL A 367 -12.74 -11.20 -4.41
N GLU A 368 -12.87 -10.53 -5.56
CA GLU A 368 -14.17 -10.39 -6.24
C GLU A 368 -14.81 -11.73 -6.63
N ARG A 369 -14.01 -12.72 -7.03
CA ARG A 369 -14.52 -14.07 -7.33
C ARG A 369 -15.02 -14.77 -6.07
N LEU A 370 -14.32 -14.61 -4.95
CA LEU A 370 -14.75 -15.16 -3.66
C LEU A 370 -16.03 -14.47 -3.17
N GLU A 371 -16.14 -13.16 -3.36
CA GLU A 371 -17.36 -12.41 -3.05
C GLU A 371 -18.54 -12.87 -3.91
N ARG A 372 -18.35 -13.07 -5.22
CA ARG A 372 -19.41 -13.58 -6.10
C ARG A 372 -19.88 -14.99 -5.76
N LYS A 373 -19.00 -15.86 -5.24
CA LYS A 373 -19.38 -17.21 -4.80
C LYS A 373 -20.09 -17.25 -3.45
N ARG A 374 -20.09 -16.13 -2.71
CA ARG A 374 -20.72 -16.00 -1.39
C ARG A 374 -22.21 -15.62 -1.47
N PHE A 375 -22.64 -15.12 -2.62
CA PHE A 375 -24.04 -14.88 -2.99
C PHE A 375 -24.51 -15.97 -3.95
#